data_AF-A0A1V2A7U9-F1
#
_entry.id   AF-A0A1V2A7U9-F1
#
_cell.length_a   1.000
_cell.length_b   1.000
_cell.length_c   1.000
_cell.angle_alpha   90.00
_cell.angle_beta   90.00
_cell.angle_gamma   90.00
#
_symmetry.space_group_name_H-M   'P 1'
#
loop_
_entity.id
_entity.type
_entity.pdbx_description
1 polymer ?
#
loop_
_entity_poly.entity_id
_entity_poly.type
_entity_poly.pdbx_seq_one_letter_code
_entity_poly.pdbx_strand_id
1 'polypeptide(L)'
;MVVRFGGIASGMDTESIVKSLMDAERLPLMKMERQKQALEWKQEDYREMNMKLKNLFDSVDPLRLQGTFKTGSAEEIEGTIDKIKKFVDTYNEVTAAIHGELNEDRFRDYQPLSNDQRDAMSDKQAERWDEKARSGMLKNDPILRGIVNEMRSELTGPLEGASNANFDTLSKIGISVKGSYHENGKLTLDVDKLRSVLGTTEGADAVKELFTKADTGFAKQVLDTVNDGMKKISQTAGSAGSLSFNNTIGKEMIRLSKQMEKFNERLVGIENRYWSQFTAMEKAMSQMNSQSAWLYQQFSR
;
A
#
# COMPACT_ATOMS: atom_id res chain seq x y z
N MET A 1 -22.14 -16.71 33.11
CA MET A 1 -23.22 -15.88 32.54
C MET A 1 -24.13 -15.50 33.70
N VAL A 2 -24.07 -14.26 34.18
CA VAL A 2 -24.94 -13.79 35.27
C VAL A 2 -26.25 -13.38 34.63
N VAL A 3 -27.37 -13.96 35.06
CA VAL A 3 -28.71 -13.58 34.59
C VAL A 3 -29.00 -12.17 35.10
N ARG A 4 -29.08 -11.20 34.20
CA ARG A 4 -29.30 -9.77 34.49
C ARG A 4 -30.78 -9.46 34.23
N PHE A 5 -31.54 -9.26 35.30
CA PHE A 5 -32.96 -8.87 35.21
C PHE A 5 -33.05 -7.35 35.20
N GLY A 6 -33.00 -6.72 34.01
CA GLY A 6 -33.23 -5.28 33.85
C GLY A 6 -34.72 -4.96 33.71
N GLY A 7 -35.15 -3.80 34.20
CA GLY A 7 -36.44 -3.19 33.86
C GLY A 7 -37.66 -3.59 34.70
N ILE A 8 -37.53 -4.49 35.67
CA ILE A 8 -38.69 -5.01 36.44
C ILE A 8 -39.33 -3.94 37.34
N ALA A 9 -38.56 -3.02 37.91
CA ALA A 9 -39.05 -2.01 38.86
C ALA A 9 -39.46 -0.66 38.23
N SER A 10 -38.92 -0.34 37.05
CA SER A 10 -39.07 0.98 36.40
C SER A 10 -39.80 0.94 35.05
N GLY A 11 -39.92 -0.24 34.44
CA GLY A 11 -40.41 -0.38 33.07
C GLY A 11 -39.45 0.17 32.00
N MET A 12 -38.23 0.53 32.38
CA MET A 12 -37.22 1.08 31.47
C MET A 12 -36.43 -0.05 30.79
N ASP A 13 -36.21 0.07 29.48
CA ASP A 13 -35.38 -0.85 28.71
C ASP A 13 -33.89 -0.56 28.95
N THR A 14 -33.42 -0.98 30.13
CA THR A 14 -32.04 -0.79 30.59
C THR A 14 -31.03 -1.42 29.62
N GLU A 15 -31.35 -2.56 29.01
CA GLU A 15 -30.45 -3.26 28.10
C GLU A 15 -30.19 -2.46 26.82
N SER A 16 -31.26 -1.94 26.20
CA SER A 16 -31.14 -1.09 25.00
C SER A 16 -30.42 0.23 25.28
N ILE A 17 -30.63 0.83 26.45
CA ILE A 17 -29.93 2.06 26.85
C ILE A 17 -28.44 1.79 27.05
N VAL A 18 -28.08 0.75 27.81
CA VAL A 18 -26.67 0.39 28.02
C VAL A 18 -25.99 0.08 26.71
N LYS A 19 -26.65 -0.67 25.80
CA LYS A 19 -26.13 -0.93 24.46
C LYS A 19 -25.86 0.36 23.69
N SER A 20 -26.82 1.29 23.66
CA SER A 20 -26.68 2.58 22.98
C SER A 20 -25.53 3.43 23.56
N LEU A 21 -25.35 3.41 24.88
CA LEU A 21 -24.22 4.07 25.54
C LEU A 21 -22.89 3.40 25.16
N MET A 22 -22.84 2.07 25.10
CA MET A 22 -21.65 1.34 24.70
C MET A 22 -21.28 1.56 23.23
N ASP A 23 -22.26 1.67 22.34
CA ASP A 23 -22.05 1.98 20.92
C ASP A 23 -21.36 3.34 20.75
N ALA A 24 -21.77 4.35 21.55
CA ALA A 24 -21.11 5.65 21.57
C ALA A 24 -19.67 5.56 22.12
N GLU A 25 -19.44 4.77 23.17
CA GLU A 25 -18.12 4.57 23.77
C GLU A 25 -17.16 3.79 22.85
N ARG A 26 -17.68 2.99 21.90
CA ARG A 26 -16.88 2.24 20.92
C ARG A 26 -16.34 3.10 19.77
N LEU A 27 -16.81 4.33 19.59
CA LEU A 27 -16.36 5.19 18.46
C LEU A 27 -14.83 5.34 18.36
N PRO A 28 -14.05 5.51 19.45
CA PRO A 28 -12.59 5.54 19.36
C PRO A 28 -11.98 4.21 18.92
N LEU A 29 -12.54 3.07 19.34
CA LEU A 29 -12.12 1.75 18.89
C LEU A 29 -12.34 1.61 17.40
N MET A 30 -13.55 1.94 16.91
CA MET A 30 -13.88 1.90 15.49
C MET A 30 -12.87 2.74 14.70
N LYS A 31 -12.53 3.94 15.16
CA LYS A 31 -11.51 4.77 14.50
C LYS A 31 -10.14 4.08 14.42
N MET A 32 -9.71 3.40 15.50
CA MET A 32 -8.44 2.66 15.51
C MET A 32 -8.47 1.45 14.59
N GLU A 33 -9.59 0.72 14.51
CA GLU A 33 -9.80 -0.38 13.54
C GLU A 33 -9.64 0.11 12.11
N ARG A 34 -10.31 1.21 11.77
CA ARG A 34 -10.20 1.81 10.43
C ARG A 34 -8.77 2.24 10.11
N GLN A 35 -8.08 2.86 11.06
CA GLN A 35 -6.68 3.25 10.90
C GLN A 35 -5.78 2.05 10.65
N LYS A 36 -5.98 0.96 11.39
CA LYS A 36 -5.23 -0.28 11.21
C LYS A 36 -5.47 -0.88 9.82
N GLN A 37 -6.74 -0.98 9.39
CA GLN A 37 -7.10 -1.50 8.07
C GLN A 37 -6.48 -0.67 6.94
N ALA A 38 -6.50 0.67 7.07
CA ALA A 38 -5.85 1.58 6.15
C ALA A 38 -4.33 1.32 6.06
N LEU A 39 -3.66 1.12 7.20
CA LEU A 39 -2.23 0.81 7.22
C LEU A 39 -1.93 -0.55 6.56
N GLU A 40 -2.78 -1.55 6.76
CA GLU A 40 -2.66 -2.86 6.12
C GLU A 40 -2.75 -2.75 4.60
N TRP A 41 -3.77 -2.08 4.07
CA TRP A 41 -3.90 -1.86 2.62
C TRP A 41 -2.70 -1.09 2.04
N LYS A 42 -2.29 -0.01 2.71
CA LYS A 42 -1.11 0.74 2.29
C LYS A 42 0.16 -0.14 2.27
N GLN A 43 0.28 -1.05 3.24
CA GLN A 43 1.39 -2.00 3.29
C GLN A 43 1.35 -2.97 2.12
N GLU A 44 0.17 -3.49 1.76
CA GLU A 44 -0.04 -4.36 0.62
C GLU A 44 0.32 -3.67 -0.70
N ASP A 45 -0.16 -2.44 -0.92
CA ASP A 45 0.10 -1.67 -2.14
C ASP A 45 1.62 -1.45 -2.33
N TYR A 46 2.32 -1.07 -1.26
CA TYR A 46 3.78 -0.95 -1.29
C TYR A 46 4.46 -2.28 -1.60
N ARG A 47 4.01 -3.39 -1.00
CA ARG A 47 4.60 -4.72 -1.26
C ARG A 47 4.36 -5.14 -2.69
N GLU A 48 3.22 -4.82 -3.28
CA GLU A 48 2.96 -5.04 -4.69
C GLU A 48 3.92 -4.25 -5.57
N MET A 49 4.11 -2.95 -5.29
CA MET A 49 5.10 -2.14 -6.01
C MET A 49 6.52 -2.71 -5.87
N ASN A 50 6.88 -3.22 -4.70
CA ASN A 50 8.16 -3.88 -4.47
C ASN A 50 8.35 -5.13 -5.34
N MET A 51 7.29 -5.93 -5.54
CA MET A 51 7.33 -7.09 -6.43
C MET A 51 7.51 -6.67 -7.90
N LYS A 52 6.84 -5.60 -8.35
CA LYS A 52 7.03 -5.08 -9.71
C LYS A 52 8.46 -4.57 -9.92
N LEU A 53 9.01 -3.83 -8.94
CA LEU A 53 10.41 -3.39 -8.95
C LEU A 53 11.38 -4.56 -8.98
N LYS A 54 11.09 -5.64 -8.25
CA LYS A 54 11.89 -6.87 -8.30
C LYS A 54 11.88 -7.49 -9.71
N ASN A 55 10.74 -7.50 -10.39
CA ASN A 55 10.67 -7.99 -11.77
C ASN A 55 11.49 -7.12 -12.74
N LEU A 56 11.48 -5.80 -12.55
CA LEU A 56 12.34 -4.89 -13.30
C LEU A 56 13.83 -5.18 -13.01
N PHE A 57 14.20 -5.30 -11.74
CA PHE A 57 15.56 -5.68 -11.33
C PHE A 57 16.00 -6.97 -12.05
N ASP A 58 15.18 -8.01 -12.02
CA ASP A 58 15.49 -9.31 -12.64
C ASP A 58 15.59 -9.25 -14.17
N SER A 59 14.90 -8.30 -14.81
CA SER A 59 15.03 -8.06 -16.25
C SER A 59 16.30 -7.30 -16.63
N VAL A 60 16.81 -6.46 -15.73
CA VAL A 60 18.02 -5.65 -15.95
C VAL A 60 19.28 -6.36 -15.51
N ASP A 61 19.22 -7.22 -14.49
CA ASP A 61 20.38 -7.90 -13.90
C ASP A 61 21.26 -8.61 -14.95
N PRO A 62 20.70 -9.34 -15.95
CA PRO A 62 21.52 -9.95 -17.00
C PRO A 62 22.26 -8.91 -17.86
N LEU A 63 21.70 -7.72 -18.05
CA LEU A 63 22.25 -6.67 -18.92
C LEU A 63 23.51 -6.01 -18.33
N ARG A 64 23.84 -6.26 -17.06
CA ARG A 64 25.14 -5.80 -16.50
C ARG A 64 26.32 -6.67 -16.91
N LEU A 65 26.08 -7.85 -17.49
CA LEU A 65 27.11 -8.81 -17.83
C LEU A 65 27.52 -8.66 -19.30
N GLN A 66 28.82 -8.52 -19.56
CA GLN A 66 29.34 -8.46 -20.94
C GLN A 66 28.94 -9.68 -21.78
N GLY A 67 28.92 -10.87 -21.17
CA GLY A 67 28.51 -12.12 -21.83
C GLY A 67 27.05 -12.17 -22.29
N THR A 68 26.23 -11.18 -21.92
CA THR A 68 24.86 -11.04 -22.38
C THR A 68 24.77 -10.49 -23.80
N PHE A 69 25.74 -9.68 -24.23
CA PHE A 69 25.78 -9.02 -25.55
C PHE A 69 26.59 -9.85 -26.54
N LYS A 70 25.98 -10.96 -26.99
CA LYS A 70 26.59 -11.85 -27.99
C LYS A 70 26.14 -11.44 -29.38
N THR A 71 27.08 -11.39 -30.32
CA THR A 71 26.84 -10.92 -31.69
C THR A 71 27.56 -11.77 -32.75
N GLY A 72 27.94 -13.01 -32.42
CA GLY A 72 28.64 -13.92 -33.32
C GLY A 72 27.75 -14.60 -34.36
N SER A 73 26.42 -14.58 -34.16
CA SER A 73 25.42 -15.07 -35.11
C SER A 73 24.13 -14.26 -35.03
N ALA A 74 23.26 -14.40 -36.04
CA ALA A 74 21.93 -13.78 -36.03
C ALA A 74 21.08 -14.25 -34.83
N GLU A 75 21.19 -15.53 -34.45
CA GLU A 75 20.49 -16.08 -33.28
C GLU A 75 20.95 -15.43 -31.96
N GLU A 76 22.26 -15.19 -31.82
CA GLU A 76 22.81 -14.51 -30.65
C GLU A 76 22.38 -13.03 -30.56
N ILE A 77 22.27 -12.36 -31.71
CA ILE A 77 21.76 -10.99 -31.80
C ILE A 77 20.30 -10.94 -31.34
N GLU A 78 19.44 -11.83 -31.82
CA GLU A 78 18.04 -11.91 -31.36
C GLU A 78 17.96 -12.19 -29.85
N GLY A 79 18.79 -13.09 -29.32
CA GLY A 79 18.84 -13.35 -27.88
C GLY A 79 19.28 -12.13 -27.04
N THR A 80 20.05 -11.20 -27.62
CA THR A 80 20.39 -9.91 -26.98
C THR A 80 19.22 -8.94 -27.07
N ILE A 81 18.57 -8.85 -28.23
CA ILE A 81 17.38 -8.02 -28.47
C ILE A 81 16.25 -8.42 -27.51
N ASP A 82 15.97 -9.71 -27.34
CA ASP A 82 14.90 -10.21 -26.48
C ASP A 82 15.09 -9.80 -25.02
N LYS A 83 16.32 -9.78 -24.51
CA LYS A 83 16.62 -9.33 -23.15
C LYS A 83 16.40 -7.83 -22.99
N ILE A 84 16.83 -7.03 -23.97
CA ILE A 84 16.59 -5.58 -23.99
C ILE A 84 15.09 -5.29 -24.08
N LYS A 85 14.36 -6.04 -24.92
CA LYS A 85 12.90 -5.96 -25.04
C LYS A 85 12.22 -6.28 -23.72
N LYS A 86 12.62 -7.37 -23.06
CA LYS A 86 12.09 -7.74 -21.74
C LYS A 86 12.29 -6.61 -20.71
N PHE A 87 13.45 -5.97 -20.70
CA PHE A 87 13.69 -4.79 -19.85
C PHE A 87 12.74 -3.63 -20.19
N VAL A 88 12.58 -3.29 -21.49
CA VAL A 88 11.69 -2.20 -21.92
C VAL A 88 10.24 -2.48 -21.51
N ASP A 89 9.78 -3.72 -21.67
CA ASP A 89 8.43 -4.13 -21.31
C ASP A 89 8.20 -4.05 -19.79
N THR A 90 9.09 -4.62 -18.98
CA THR A 90 8.98 -4.56 -17.50
C THR A 90 9.10 -3.13 -16.97
N TYR A 91 9.97 -2.30 -17.56
CA TYR A 91 10.07 -0.88 -17.21
C TYR A 91 8.74 -0.16 -17.45
N ASN A 92 8.11 -0.40 -18.60
CA ASN A 92 6.84 0.20 -18.96
C ASN A 92 5.69 -0.26 -18.04
N GLU A 93 5.67 -1.54 -17.67
CA GLU A 93 4.71 -2.09 -16.70
C GLU A 93 4.86 -1.45 -15.32
N VAL A 94 6.07 -1.37 -14.79
CA VAL A 94 6.36 -0.76 -13.49
C VAL A 94 6.01 0.72 -13.49
N THR A 95 6.43 1.44 -14.53
CA THR A 95 6.15 2.87 -14.67
C THR A 95 4.65 3.13 -14.80
N ALA A 96 3.91 2.28 -15.50
CA ALA A 96 2.45 2.38 -15.58
C ALA A 96 1.78 2.11 -14.23
N ALA A 97 2.22 1.07 -13.52
CA ALA A 97 1.69 0.71 -12.21
C ALA A 97 1.92 1.84 -11.18
N ILE A 98 3.15 2.33 -11.07
CA ILE A 98 3.46 3.43 -10.14
C ILE A 98 2.66 4.69 -10.48
N HIS A 99 2.52 5.05 -11.76
CA HIS A 99 1.70 6.20 -12.13
C HIS A 99 0.20 5.97 -11.88
N GLY A 100 -0.29 4.74 -12.00
CA GLY A 100 -1.65 4.38 -11.60
C GLY A 100 -1.90 4.74 -10.14
N GLU A 101 -1.06 4.21 -9.25
CA GLU A 101 -1.09 4.47 -7.81
C GLU A 101 -0.94 5.95 -7.44
N LEU A 102 0.03 6.64 -8.08
CA LEU A 102 0.32 8.04 -7.77
C LEU A 102 -0.80 9.00 -8.19
N ASN A 103 -1.57 8.65 -9.22
CA ASN A 103 -2.59 9.52 -9.81
C ASN A 103 -4.02 9.08 -9.52
N GLU A 104 -4.23 7.92 -8.90
CA GLU A 104 -5.56 7.41 -8.56
C GLU A 104 -6.38 8.45 -7.78
N ASP A 105 -7.66 8.56 -8.11
CA ASP A 105 -8.57 9.43 -7.39
C ASP A 105 -8.87 8.87 -6.00
N ARG A 106 -8.91 9.75 -5.01
CA ARG A 106 -9.12 9.37 -3.61
C ARG A 106 -10.54 9.70 -3.20
N PHE A 107 -11.34 8.68 -2.95
CA PHE A 107 -12.70 8.83 -2.44
C PHE A 107 -12.69 9.10 -0.92
N ARG A 108 -12.49 10.37 -0.53
CA ARG A 108 -12.31 10.79 0.88
C ARG A 108 -13.49 10.47 1.80
N ASP A 109 -14.69 10.35 1.24
CA ASP A 109 -15.92 10.05 2.00
C ASP A 109 -16.01 8.58 2.40
N TYR A 110 -15.18 7.72 1.79
CA TYR A 110 -15.10 6.30 2.09
C TYR A 110 -13.92 6.06 3.01
N GLN A 111 -14.21 5.72 4.26
CA GLN A 111 -13.21 5.26 5.23
C GLN A 111 -13.26 3.74 5.28
N PRO A 112 -12.16 3.05 5.65
CA PRO A 112 -12.22 1.61 5.91
C PRO A 112 -13.38 1.30 6.87
N LEU A 113 -14.02 0.14 6.73
CA LEU A 113 -15.09 -0.25 7.64
C LEU A 113 -14.51 -0.68 8.99
N SER A 114 -15.19 -0.32 10.09
CA SER A 114 -14.95 -1.00 11.38
C SER A 114 -15.54 -2.40 11.35
N ASN A 115 -15.16 -3.25 12.30
CA ASN A 115 -15.67 -4.62 12.38
C ASN A 115 -17.21 -4.62 12.50
N ASP A 116 -17.75 -3.82 13.42
CA ASP A 116 -19.20 -3.67 13.63
C ASP A 116 -19.94 -3.18 12.37
N GLN A 117 -19.31 -2.35 11.53
CA GLN A 117 -19.93 -1.87 10.28
C GLN A 117 -19.90 -2.92 9.19
N ARG A 118 -18.80 -3.67 9.09
CA ARG A 118 -18.68 -4.78 8.14
C ARG A 118 -19.72 -5.85 8.45
N ASP A 119 -19.90 -6.20 9.71
CA ASP A 119 -20.90 -7.19 10.17
C ASP A 119 -22.34 -6.75 9.91
N ALA A 120 -22.60 -5.44 9.82
CA ALA A 120 -23.91 -4.87 9.52
C ALA A 120 -24.22 -4.77 8.01
N MET A 121 -23.27 -5.12 7.12
CA MET A 121 -23.39 -5.02 5.67
C MET A 121 -23.29 -6.40 5.01
N SER A 122 -23.83 -6.56 3.79
CA SER A 122 -23.57 -7.77 3.01
C SER A 122 -22.12 -7.78 2.47
N ASP A 123 -21.55 -8.96 2.24
CA ASP A 123 -20.19 -9.11 1.71
C ASP A 123 -19.92 -8.27 0.45
N LYS A 124 -20.86 -8.28 -0.50
CA LYS A 124 -20.75 -7.49 -1.74
C LYS A 124 -20.80 -5.98 -1.51
N GLN A 125 -21.51 -5.52 -0.49
CA GLN A 125 -21.54 -4.10 -0.13
C GLN A 125 -20.24 -3.71 0.57
N ALA A 126 -19.71 -4.57 1.45
CA ALA A 126 -18.44 -4.35 2.11
C ALA A 126 -17.29 -4.30 1.09
N GLU A 127 -17.24 -5.23 0.14
CA GLU A 127 -16.21 -5.28 -0.91
C GLU A 127 -16.19 -3.99 -1.76
N ARG A 128 -17.35 -3.56 -2.27
CA ARG A 128 -17.47 -2.29 -3.03
C ARG A 128 -17.12 -1.05 -2.20
N TRP A 129 -17.33 -1.12 -0.90
CA TRP A 129 -16.95 -0.04 0.01
C TRP A 129 -15.44 0.00 0.20
N ASP A 130 -14.83 -1.17 0.43
CA ASP A 130 -13.38 -1.31 0.58
C ASP A 130 -12.62 -0.89 -0.67
N GLU A 131 -13.11 -1.25 -1.87
CA GLU A 131 -12.54 -0.78 -3.15
C GLU A 131 -12.43 0.75 -3.18
N LYS A 132 -13.50 1.45 -2.80
CA LYS A 132 -13.50 2.91 -2.73
C LYS A 132 -12.63 3.44 -1.59
N ALA A 133 -12.64 2.79 -0.45
CA ALA A 133 -11.85 3.20 0.72
C ALA A 133 -10.34 3.00 0.52
N ARG A 134 -9.94 2.02 -0.30
CA ARG A 134 -8.55 1.75 -0.69
C ARG A 134 -8.03 2.72 -1.76
N SER A 135 -8.92 3.34 -2.53
CA SER A 135 -8.53 4.25 -3.61
C SER A 135 -7.59 5.38 -3.18
N GLY A 136 -6.54 5.60 -3.98
CA GLY A 136 -5.61 6.72 -3.82
C GLY A 136 -4.78 6.63 -2.55
N MET A 137 -4.50 5.41 -2.06
CA MET A 137 -3.73 5.18 -0.83
C MET A 137 -2.26 5.63 -0.97
N LEU A 138 -1.70 5.41 -2.16
CA LEU A 138 -0.37 5.84 -2.54
C LEU A 138 -0.37 7.08 -3.45
N LYS A 139 -1.51 7.79 -3.52
CA LYS A 139 -1.60 9.05 -4.26
C LYS A 139 -0.54 10.02 -3.76
N ASN A 140 0.23 10.60 -4.68
CA ASN A 140 1.32 11.52 -4.38
C ASN A 140 2.43 10.97 -3.45
N ASP A 141 2.60 9.65 -3.37
CA ASP A 141 3.62 9.04 -2.53
C ASP A 141 5.05 9.50 -2.90
N PRO A 142 5.85 9.99 -1.94
CA PRO A 142 7.18 10.52 -2.22
C PRO A 142 8.21 9.45 -2.59
N ILE A 143 8.07 8.21 -2.08
CA ILE A 143 9.00 7.12 -2.38
C ILE A 143 8.80 6.71 -3.84
N LEU A 144 7.56 6.41 -4.21
CA LEU A 144 7.22 6.01 -5.58
C LEU A 144 7.53 7.09 -6.61
N ARG A 145 7.22 8.36 -6.30
CA ARG A 145 7.57 9.49 -7.17
C ARG A 145 9.08 9.64 -7.33
N GLY A 146 9.84 9.45 -6.24
CA GLY A 146 11.30 9.47 -6.28
C GLY A 146 11.86 8.43 -7.23
N ILE A 147 11.39 7.18 -7.12
CA ILE A 147 11.84 6.06 -7.97
C ILE A 147 11.62 6.37 -9.45
N VAL A 148 10.42 6.81 -9.84
CA VAL A 148 10.12 7.09 -11.26
C VAL A 148 10.95 8.27 -11.79
N ASN A 149 11.16 9.30 -10.96
CA ASN A 149 11.99 10.44 -11.35
C ASN A 149 13.47 10.06 -11.53
N GLU A 150 14.01 9.27 -10.59
CA GLU A 150 15.39 8.75 -10.64
C GLU A 150 15.58 7.89 -11.91
N MET A 151 14.70 6.90 -12.14
CA MET A 151 14.75 6.07 -13.35
C MET A 151 14.63 6.88 -14.65
N ARG A 152 13.77 7.91 -14.68
CA ARG A 152 13.64 8.78 -15.86
C ARG A 152 14.92 9.59 -16.12
N SER A 153 15.58 10.04 -15.06
CA SER A 153 16.84 10.77 -15.17
C SER A 153 17.94 9.91 -15.81
N GLU A 154 18.03 8.64 -15.42
CA GLU A 154 18.99 7.67 -15.98
C GLU A 154 18.77 7.39 -17.47
N LEU A 155 17.52 7.43 -17.92
CA LEU A 155 17.16 7.17 -19.32
C LEU A 155 17.39 8.36 -20.26
N THR A 156 17.44 9.58 -19.70
CA THR A 156 17.48 10.82 -20.49
C THR A 156 18.81 11.58 -20.38
N GLY A 157 19.62 11.28 -19.35
CA GLY A 157 20.96 11.84 -19.20
C GLY A 157 21.96 11.28 -20.22
N PRO A 158 23.05 12.03 -20.53
CA PRO A 158 24.19 11.48 -21.24
C PRO A 158 24.75 10.28 -20.46
N LEU A 159 24.92 9.15 -21.14
CA LEU A 159 25.43 7.95 -20.48
C LEU A 159 26.96 8.08 -20.35
N GLU A 160 27.44 8.31 -19.13
CA GLU A 160 28.89 8.35 -18.78
C GLU A 160 29.63 7.04 -19.18
N GLY A 161 28.85 5.99 -19.41
CA GLY A 161 29.20 4.74 -20.09
C GLY A 161 29.85 4.89 -21.46
N ALA A 162 29.43 5.86 -22.26
CA ALA A 162 29.77 5.86 -23.68
C ALA A 162 31.15 6.48 -23.96
N SER A 163 32.06 5.68 -24.51
CA SER A 163 33.31 6.19 -25.09
C SER A 163 33.14 6.67 -26.54
N ASN A 164 32.04 6.29 -27.21
CA ASN A 164 31.71 6.68 -28.58
C ASN A 164 30.57 7.71 -28.60
N ALA A 165 30.85 8.93 -29.06
CA ALA A 165 29.86 10.00 -29.20
C ALA A 165 28.70 9.66 -30.15
N ASN A 166 28.87 8.66 -31.04
CA ASN A 166 27.80 8.17 -31.91
C ASN A 166 26.82 7.23 -31.19
N PHE A 167 27.08 6.83 -29.93
CA PHE A 167 26.25 5.91 -29.14
C PHE A 167 26.10 6.34 -27.67
N ASP A 168 26.19 7.64 -27.40
CA ASP A 168 26.12 8.25 -26.06
C ASP A 168 24.73 8.28 -25.39
N THR A 169 23.69 7.87 -26.10
CA THR A 169 22.30 7.91 -25.66
C THR A 169 21.54 6.67 -26.11
N LEU A 170 20.58 6.23 -25.30
CA LEU A 170 19.71 5.09 -25.59
C LEU A 170 18.93 5.25 -26.91
N SER A 171 18.58 6.49 -27.27
CA SER A 171 17.86 6.79 -28.52
C SER A 171 18.66 6.39 -29.77
N LYS A 172 19.99 6.48 -29.72
CA LYS A 172 20.88 6.12 -30.83
C LYS A 172 20.92 4.61 -31.06
N ILE A 173 20.62 3.80 -30.05
CA ILE A 173 20.52 2.33 -30.15
C ILE A 173 19.08 1.82 -30.33
N GLY A 174 18.11 2.72 -30.51
CA GLY A 174 16.70 2.37 -30.75
C GLY A 174 15.81 2.35 -29.52
N ILE A 175 16.31 2.72 -28.34
CA ILE A 175 15.49 2.84 -27.12
C ILE A 175 15.19 4.32 -26.89
N SER A 176 13.95 4.73 -27.16
CA SER A 176 13.54 6.13 -27.03
C SER A 176 12.54 6.31 -25.89
N VAL A 177 12.67 7.41 -25.15
CA VAL A 177 11.66 7.84 -24.18
C VAL A 177 10.55 8.54 -24.95
N LYS A 178 9.30 8.10 -24.78
CA LYS A 178 8.14 8.79 -25.35
C LYS A 178 8.03 10.19 -24.76
N GLY A 179 8.09 11.20 -25.63
CA GLY A 179 8.41 12.58 -25.27
C GLY A 179 7.30 13.40 -24.62
N SER A 180 6.08 12.88 -24.44
CA SER A 180 4.99 13.68 -23.91
C SER A 180 5.04 13.78 -22.38
N TYR A 181 4.79 14.97 -21.84
CA TYR A 181 4.54 15.22 -20.41
C TYR A 181 3.43 14.32 -19.83
N HIS A 182 2.53 13.84 -20.70
CA HIS A 182 1.40 12.96 -20.39
C HIS A 182 1.68 11.45 -20.59
N GLU A 183 2.79 11.07 -21.23
CA GLU A 183 3.09 9.66 -21.50
C GLU A 183 4.02 9.04 -20.46
N ASN A 184 4.21 9.73 -19.33
CA ASN A 184 4.73 9.13 -18.10
C ASN A 184 6.14 8.54 -18.24
N GLY A 185 6.92 8.95 -19.25
CA GLY A 185 8.29 8.49 -19.45
C GLY A 185 8.42 7.06 -19.97
N LYS A 186 7.37 6.47 -20.53
CA LYS A 186 7.43 5.14 -21.14
C LYS A 186 8.50 5.04 -22.23
N LEU A 187 9.08 3.86 -22.37
CA LEU A 187 10.07 3.52 -23.39
C LEU A 187 9.42 2.92 -24.63
N THR A 188 9.98 3.23 -25.79
CA THR A 188 9.70 2.59 -27.07
C THR A 188 10.97 1.98 -27.63
N LEU A 189 10.87 0.74 -28.12
CA LEU A 189 11.98 0.02 -28.72
C LEU A 189 11.80 -0.11 -30.24
N ASP A 190 12.75 0.45 -30.99
CA ASP A 190 12.94 0.20 -32.41
C ASP A 190 13.84 -1.02 -32.58
N VAL A 191 13.20 -2.17 -32.81
CA VAL A 191 13.88 -3.47 -32.92
C VAL A 191 14.77 -3.52 -34.16
N ASP A 192 14.36 -2.92 -35.27
CA ASP A 192 15.11 -2.96 -36.54
C ASP A 192 16.37 -2.10 -36.46
N LYS A 193 16.27 -0.94 -35.81
CA LYS A 193 17.44 -0.10 -35.53
C LYS A 193 18.39 -0.81 -34.56
N LEU A 194 17.89 -1.40 -33.47
CA LEU A 194 18.72 -2.14 -32.53
C LEU A 194 19.43 -3.32 -33.20
N ARG A 195 18.72 -4.07 -34.04
CA ARG A 195 19.30 -5.18 -34.83
C ARG A 195 20.39 -4.68 -35.77
N SER A 196 20.16 -3.56 -36.45
CA SER A 196 21.14 -2.94 -37.34
C SER A 196 22.41 -2.52 -36.59
N VAL A 197 22.27 -1.94 -35.39
CA VAL A 197 23.40 -1.53 -34.55
C VAL A 197 24.20 -2.75 -34.08
N LEU A 198 23.52 -3.79 -33.56
CA LEU A 198 24.16 -5.01 -33.08
C LEU A 198 24.80 -5.86 -34.19
N GLY A 199 24.35 -5.70 -35.44
CA GLY A 199 24.95 -6.34 -36.60
C GLY A 199 26.31 -5.77 -37.01
N THR A 200 26.71 -4.63 -36.45
CA THR A 200 28.04 -4.02 -36.68
C THR A 200 28.95 -4.27 -35.47
N THR A 201 30.23 -4.56 -35.69
CA THR A 201 31.20 -4.75 -34.61
C THR A 201 31.28 -3.52 -33.70
N GLU A 202 31.34 -2.33 -34.31
CA GLU A 202 31.40 -1.06 -33.56
C GLU A 202 30.15 -0.81 -32.72
N GLY A 203 28.96 -1.05 -33.28
CA GLY A 203 27.69 -0.86 -32.57
C GLY A 203 27.49 -1.90 -31.47
N ALA A 204 27.87 -3.16 -31.71
CA ALA A 204 27.82 -4.22 -30.72
C ALA A 204 28.71 -3.91 -29.50
N ASP A 205 29.94 -3.45 -29.73
CA ASP A 205 30.86 -3.09 -28.66
C ASP A 205 30.41 -1.82 -27.94
N ALA A 206 29.87 -0.84 -28.65
CA ALA A 206 29.28 0.36 -28.04
C ALA A 206 28.10 0.03 -27.13
N VAL A 207 27.16 -0.81 -27.57
CA VAL A 207 26.02 -1.25 -26.74
C VAL A 207 26.50 -2.03 -25.52
N LYS A 208 27.46 -2.93 -25.70
CA LYS A 208 28.06 -3.70 -24.60
C LYS A 208 28.70 -2.77 -23.57
N GLU A 209 29.50 -1.80 -24.00
CA GLU A 209 30.11 -0.81 -23.11
C GLU A 209 29.04 0.00 -22.38
N LEU A 210 28.04 0.51 -23.10
CA LEU A 210 26.98 1.36 -22.56
C LEU A 210 26.27 0.73 -21.35
N PHE A 211 25.96 -0.56 -21.44
CA PHE A 211 25.24 -1.27 -20.39
C PHE A 211 26.15 -1.81 -19.29
N THR A 212 27.37 -2.20 -19.61
CA THR A 212 28.23 -3.03 -18.72
C THR A 212 29.48 -2.34 -18.19
N LYS A 213 29.76 -1.10 -18.61
CA LYS A 213 30.86 -0.32 -18.04
C LYS A 213 30.70 -0.27 -16.52
N ALA A 214 31.80 -0.39 -15.80
CA ALA A 214 31.82 -0.66 -14.36
C ALA A 214 30.89 0.26 -13.53
N ASP A 215 31.39 1.34 -12.97
CA ASP A 215 30.62 2.18 -12.04
C ASP A 215 29.55 3.05 -12.73
N THR A 216 29.58 3.12 -14.07
CA THR A 216 28.82 4.08 -14.89
C THR A 216 27.95 3.42 -15.97
N GLY A 217 27.89 2.09 -15.99
CA GLY A 217 27.06 1.35 -16.95
C GLY A 217 25.57 1.55 -16.67
N PHE A 218 24.79 1.69 -17.73
CA PHE A 218 23.35 1.93 -17.65
C PHE A 218 22.63 0.86 -16.82
N ALA A 219 22.97 -0.43 -17.00
CA ALA A 219 22.34 -1.50 -16.24
C ALA A 219 22.61 -1.35 -14.73
N LYS A 220 23.83 -0.95 -14.35
CA LYS A 220 24.18 -0.74 -12.94
C LYS A 220 23.38 0.41 -12.33
N GLN A 221 23.27 1.55 -13.02
CA GLN A 221 22.52 2.71 -12.55
C GLN A 221 21.07 2.34 -12.25
N VAL A 222 20.40 1.70 -13.23
CA VAL A 222 19.02 1.24 -13.05
C VAL A 222 18.90 0.24 -11.90
N LEU A 223 19.83 -0.72 -11.77
CA LEU A 223 19.82 -1.69 -10.67
C LEU A 223 19.98 -1.01 -9.31
N ASP A 224 20.87 -0.01 -9.20
CA ASP A 224 21.10 0.75 -7.98
C ASP A 224 19.84 1.55 -7.59
N THR A 225 19.23 2.28 -8.53
CA THR A 225 17.97 3.02 -8.32
C THR A 225 16.81 2.10 -7.92
N VAL A 226 16.63 0.98 -8.63
CA VAL A 226 15.58 0.02 -8.32
C VAL A 226 15.82 -0.62 -6.94
N ASN A 227 17.05 -0.99 -6.61
CA ASN A 227 17.41 -1.56 -5.32
C ASN A 227 17.21 -0.56 -4.16
N ASP A 228 17.59 0.70 -4.34
CA ASP A 228 17.34 1.76 -3.36
C ASP A 228 15.85 2.03 -3.18
N GLY A 229 15.09 2.04 -4.27
CA GLY A 229 13.62 2.07 -4.24
C GLY A 229 13.03 0.92 -3.43
N MET A 230 13.41 -0.31 -3.75
CA MET A 230 12.98 -1.52 -3.04
C MET A 230 13.34 -1.48 -1.55
N LYS A 231 14.51 -0.94 -1.21
CA LYS A 231 14.97 -0.77 0.18
C LYS A 231 14.12 0.26 0.92
N LYS A 232 13.86 1.43 0.34
CA LYS A 232 12.99 2.48 0.92
C LYS A 232 11.57 1.93 1.15
N ILE A 233 11.03 1.17 0.20
CA ILE A 233 9.74 0.50 0.33
C ILE A 233 9.79 -0.57 1.43
N SER A 234 10.81 -1.42 1.45
CA SER A 234 10.94 -2.50 2.45
C SER A 234 11.12 -1.94 3.88
N GLN A 235 11.78 -0.81 4.06
CA GLN A 235 11.87 -0.13 5.36
C GLN A 235 10.50 0.39 5.83
N THR A 236 9.64 0.76 4.88
CA THR A 236 8.31 1.32 5.15
C THR A 236 7.25 0.23 5.37
N ALA A 237 7.20 -0.77 4.49
CA ALA A 237 6.14 -1.79 4.43
C ALA A 237 6.62 -3.23 4.69
N GLY A 238 7.93 -3.45 4.84
CA GLY A 238 8.52 -4.78 4.89
C GLY A 238 8.60 -5.43 3.50
N SER A 239 9.30 -6.54 3.42
CA SER A 239 9.40 -7.34 2.18
C SER A 239 8.20 -8.29 2.06
N ALA A 240 7.80 -8.60 0.82
CA ALA A 240 6.82 -9.64 0.55
C ALA A 240 7.30 -10.98 1.15
N GLY A 241 6.43 -11.66 1.89
CA GLY A 241 6.76 -12.92 2.59
C GLY A 241 7.47 -12.76 3.94
N SER A 242 7.86 -11.55 4.35
CA SER A 242 8.42 -11.34 5.70
C SER A 242 7.31 -11.20 6.74
N LEU A 243 7.30 -12.08 7.74
CA LEU A 243 6.46 -11.95 8.94
C LEU A 243 6.97 -10.87 9.92
N SER A 244 8.08 -10.20 9.59
CA SER A 244 8.67 -9.18 10.45
C SER A 244 7.91 -7.87 10.36
N PHE A 245 7.42 -7.40 11.51
CA PHE A 245 6.84 -6.07 11.68
C PHE A 245 7.89 -4.99 11.99
N ASN A 246 9.19 -5.26 11.79
CA ASN A 246 10.26 -4.29 12.04
C ASN A 246 10.39 -3.22 10.94
N ASN A 247 9.27 -2.80 10.35
CA ASN A 247 9.15 -1.73 9.37
C ASN A 247 8.23 -0.62 9.92
N THR A 248 8.22 0.56 9.28
CA THR A 248 7.47 1.73 9.77
C THR A 248 5.99 1.41 9.98
N ILE A 249 5.32 0.87 8.96
CA ILE A 249 3.89 0.55 9.02
C ILE A 249 3.62 -0.57 10.03
N GLY A 250 4.46 -1.61 10.04
CA GLY A 250 4.36 -2.74 10.97
C GLY A 250 4.41 -2.32 12.44
N LYS A 251 5.32 -1.42 12.80
CA LYS A 251 5.42 -0.86 14.17
C LYS A 251 4.19 -0.05 14.54
N GLU A 252 3.65 0.71 13.60
CA GLU A 252 2.45 1.51 13.81
C GLU A 252 1.21 0.62 14.02
N MET A 253 1.04 -0.43 13.20
CA MET A 253 -0.03 -1.42 13.37
C MET A 253 0.06 -2.15 14.72
N ILE A 254 1.27 -2.50 15.20
CA ILE A 254 1.46 -3.09 16.54
C ILE A 254 1.04 -2.10 17.62
N ARG A 255 1.42 -0.82 17.49
CA ARG A 255 1.04 0.22 18.45
C ARG A 255 -0.48 0.39 18.52
N LEU A 256 -1.14 0.49 17.36
CA LEU A 256 -2.60 0.58 17.27
C LEU A 256 -3.26 -0.66 17.88
N SER A 257 -2.76 -1.86 17.57
CA SER A 257 -3.32 -3.10 18.14
C SER A 257 -3.25 -3.11 19.66
N LYS A 258 -2.13 -2.67 20.25
CA LYS A 258 -1.99 -2.53 21.72
C LYS A 258 -2.90 -1.44 22.30
N GLN A 259 -3.15 -0.36 21.57
CA GLN A 259 -4.10 0.67 21.99
C GLN A 259 -5.54 0.16 21.97
N MET A 260 -5.91 -0.58 20.93
CA MET A 260 -7.20 -1.24 20.79
C MET A 260 -7.43 -2.25 21.91
N GLU A 261 -6.45 -3.09 22.23
CA GLU A 261 -6.52 -4.05 23.33
C GLU A 261 -6.82 -3.37 24.68
N LYS A 262 -6.03 -2.35 25.05
CA LYS A 262 -6.25 -1.57 26.28
C LYS A 262 -7.59 -0.85 26.28
N PHE A 263 -8.04 -0.38 25.11
CA PHE A 263 -9.33 0.29 25.00
C PHE A 263 -10.49 -0.70 25.15
N ASN A 264 -10.37 -1.91 24.61
CA ASN A 264 -11.33 -2.99 24.81
C ASN A 264 -11.45 -3.37 26.29
N GLU A 265 -10.34 -3.50 27.01
CA GLU A 265 -10.36 -3.73 28.46
C GLU A 265 -11.10 -2.60 29.20
N ARG A 266 -10.86 -1.35 28.80
CA ARG A 266 -11.56 -0.18 29.36
C ARG A 266 -13.05 -0.21 29.06
N LEU A 267 -13.46 -0.61 27.86
CA LEU A 267 -14.87 -0.72 27.48
C LEU A 267 -15.60 -1.71 28.38
N VAL A 268 -15.00 -2.85 28.71
CA VAL A 268 -15.58 -3.81 29.67
C VAL A 268 -15.80 -3.15 31.04
N GLY A 269 -14.85 -2.34 31.51
CA GLY A 269 -15.01 -1.59 32.76
C GLY A 269 -16.11 -0.52 32.70
N ILE A 270 -16.24 0.17 31.56
CA ILE A 270 -17.30 1.17 31.32
C ILE A 270 -18.67 0.49 31.30
N GLU A 271 -18.79 -0.63 30.60
CA GLU A 271 -20.03 -1.42 30.53
C GLU A 271 -20.49 -1.83 31.93
N ASN A 272 -19.58 -2.41 32.72
CA ASN A 272 -19.88 -2.82 34.11
C ASN A 272 -20.28 -1.63 34.99
N ARG A 273 -19.71 -0.45 34.77
CA ARG A 273 -20.11 0.78 35.47
C ARG A 273 -21.53 1.19 35.09
N TYR A 274 -21.89 1.19 33.80
CA TYR A 274 -23.26 1.50 33.37
C TYR A 274 -24.27 0.53 33.98
N TRP A 275 -24.02 -0.78 33.90
CA TRP A 275 -24.88 -1.77 34.54
C TRP A 275 -25.03 -1.54 36.05
N SER A 276 -23.95 -1.19 36.74
CA SER A 276 -23.99 -0.89 38.18
C SER A 276 -24.82 0.36 38.49
N GLN A 277 -24.70 1.41 37.69
CA GLN A 277 -25.49 2.64 37.82
C GLN A 277 -26.98 2.39 37.60
N PHE A 278 -27.35 1.64 36.55
CA PHE A 278 -28.74 1.28 36.31
C PHE A 278 -29.32 0.39 37.39
N THR A 279 -28.56 -0.61 37.87
CA THR A 279 -29.01 -1.46 38.99
C THR A 279 -29.28 -0.64 40.25
N ALA A 280 -28.42 0.33 40.58
CA ALA A 280 -28.62 1.22 41.72
C ALA A 280 -29.85 2.13 41.53
N MET A 281 -30.07 2.63 40.31
CA MET A 281 -31.22 3.45 39.95
C MET A 281 -32.53 2.66 40.06
N GLU A 282 -32.57 1.42 39.58
CA GLU A 282 -33.73 0.53 39.71
C GLU A 282 -34.06 0.24 41.17
N LYS A 283 -33.04 0.02 42.01
CA LYS A 283 -33.23 -0.14 43.45
C LYS A 283 -33.80 1.13 44.09
N ALA A 284 -33.28 2.30 43.74
CA ALA A 284 -33.78 3.58 44.25
C ALA A 284 -35.23 3.85 43.81
N MET A 285 -35.56 3.58 42.55
CA MET A 285 -36.94 3.71 42.03
C MET A 285 -37.89 2.72 42.71
N SER A 286 -37.47 1.47 42.92
CA SER A 286 -38.27 0.48 43.66
C SER A 286 -38.58 0.95 45.08
N GLN A 287 -37.57 1.49 45.78
CA GLN A 287 -37.74 2.07 47.12
C GLN A 287 -38.64 3.33 47.11
N MET A 288 -38.52 4.17 46.09
CA MET A 288 -39.35 5.37 45.94
C MET A 288 -40.81 5.00 45.65
N ASN A 289 -41.04 4.00 44.80
CA ASN A 289 -42.38 3.50 44.48
C ASN A 289 -43.06 2.89 45.71
N SER A 290 -42.32 2.13 46.53
CA SER A 290 -42.87 1.58 47.78
C SER A 290 -43.16 2.65 48.84
N GLN A 291 -42.31 3.67 48.97
CA GLN A 291 -42.57 4.83 49.82
C GLN A 291 -43.75 5.67 49.34
N SER A 292 -43.86 5.89 48.03
CA SER A 292 -44.99 6.61 47.44
C SER A 292 -46.31 5.86 47.67
N ALA A 293 -46.34 4.54 47.45
CA ALA A 293 -47.51 3.72 47.75
C ALA A 293 -47.92 3.78 49.24
N TRP A 294 -46.94 3.77 50.14
CA TRP A 294 -47.17 3.94 51.58
C TRP A 294 -47.76 5.32 51.91
N LEU A 295 -47.20 6.40 51.36
CA LEU A 295 -47.73 7.76 51.54
C LEU A 295 -49.15 7.90 50.98
N TYR A 296 -49.41 7.38 49.78
CA TYR A 296 -50.74 7.39 49.18
C TYR A 296 -51.76 6.71 50.09
N GLN A 297 -51.44 5.54 50.64
CA GLN A 297 -52.32 4.85 51.60
C GLN A 297 -52.60 5.68 52.85
N GLN A 298 -51.61 6.43 53.34
CA GLN A 298 -51.75 7.27 54.53
C GLN A 298 -52.58 8.54 54.28
N PHE A 299 -52.49 9.13 53.08
CA PHE A 299 -53.28 10.31 52.68
C PHE A 299 -54.69 9.98 52.17
N SER A 300 -54.94 8.71 51.82
CA SER A 300 -56.26 8.22 51.39
C SER A 300 -57.17 7.74 52.53
N ARG A 301 -56.72 7.89 53.78
CA ARG A 301 -57.51 7.62 54.99
C ARG A 301 -58.15 8.88 55.54
#